data_AF-R7JAQ8-F1
#
_entry.id   AF-R7JAQ8-F1
#
_cell.length_a   1.000
_cell.length_b   1.000
_cell.length_c   1.000
_cell.angle_alpha   90.00
_cell.angle_beta   90.00
_cell.angle_gamma   90.00
#
_symmetry.space_group_name_H-M   'P 1'
#
loop_
_entity.id
_entity.type
_entity.pdbx_description
1 polymer ?
#
loop_
_entity_poly.entity_id
_entity_poly.type
_entity_poly.pdbx_seq_one_letter_code
_entity_poly.pdbx_strand_id
1 'polypeptide(L)'
;MFILELFKKKKSCCHININPDVDYAYCPDCGELIENQWFLVRCACCGVKLKGFIKNGEIIPEKHFCHNCGGNDYLIERISKINFIDISYAVLVKTVVKNKTYKYTQSWVETDFKTSNYRPRLLQQFL
;
A
#
# COMPACT_ATOMS: atom_id res chain seq x y z
N MET A 1 -17.23 35.82 -4.41
CA MET A 1 -17.51 34.38 -4.12
C MET A 1 -16.25 33.55 -4.32
N PHE A 2 -15.32 33.51 -3.36
CA PHE A 2 -14.07 32.74 -3.50
C PHE A 2 -13.66 31.95 -2.25
N ILE A 3 -14.42 32.00 -1.16
CA ILE A 3 -14.08 31.28 0.09
C ILE A 3 -14.48 29.78 0.01
N LEU A 4 -15.54 29.45 -0.71
CA LEU A 4 -16.04 28.06 -0.83
C LEU A 4 -15.10 27.14 -1.63
N GLU A 5 -14.23 27.69 -2.49
CA GLU A 5 -13.28 26.90 -3.26
C GLU A 5 -12.08 26.43 -2.45
N LEU A 6 -11.69 27.15 -1.39
CA LEU A 6 -10.62 26.74 -0.46
C LEU A 6 -11.02 25.50 0.37
N PHE A 7 -12.33 25.23 0.51
CA PHE A 7 -12.87 24.05 1.17
C PHE A 7 -13.18 22.89 0.23
N LYS A 8 -12.92 23.01 -1.08
CA LYS A 8 -12.79 21.85 -1.97
C LYS A 8 -11.47 21.14 -1.65
N LYS A 9 -11.29 20.68 -0.39
CA LYS A 9 -10.39 19.57 -0.11
C LYS A 9 -10.85 18.45 -1.02
N LYS A 10 -10.03 18.06 -2.01
CA LYS A 10 -10.20 16.80 -2.72
C LYS A 10 -10.43 15.75 -1.64
N LYS A 11 -11.65 15.23 -1.52
CA LYS A 11 -11.92 14.10 -0.64
C LYS A 11 -11.13 12.94 -1.24
N SER A 12 -9.93 12.70 -0.72
CA SER A 12 -9.19 11.49 -1.02
C SER A 12 -10.04 10.31 -0.56
N CYS A 13 -10.20 9.30 -1.41
CA CYS A 13 -10.99 8.14 -1.04
C CYS A 13 -10.35 7.46 0.18
N CYS A 14 -11.18 7.05 1.14
CA CYS A 14 -10.72 6.36 2.36
C CYS A 14 -10.61 4.84 2.16
N HIS A 15 -10.98 4.33 0.98
CA HIS A 15 -10.89 2.91 0.58
C HIS A 15 -11.54 1.94 1.59
N ILE A 16 -12.63 2.36 2.23
CA ILE A 16 -13.31 1.62 3.32
C ILE A 16 -13.79 0.25 2.83
N ASN A 17 -14.34 0.19 1.62
CA ASN A 17 -14.96 -0.99 1.02
C ASN A 17 -13.97 -2.06 0.52
N ILE A 18 -12.66 -1.86 0.72
CA ILE A 18 -11.65 -2.85 0.35
C ILE A 18 -11.51 -3.90 1.44
N ASN A 19 -11.69 -5.17 1.05
CA ASN A 19 -11.51 -6.31 1.93
C ASN A 19 -10.06 -6.34 2.48
N PRO A 20 -9.84 -6.43 3.80
CA PRO A 20 -8.50 -6.51 4.40
C PRO A 20 -7.75 -7.84 4.17
N ASP A 21 -8.44 -8.91 3.77
CA ASP A 21 -7.87 -10.26 3.62
C ASP A 21 -7.11 -10.48 2.31
N VAL A 22 -7.18 -9.53 1.37
CA VAL A 22 -6.49 -9.57 0.08
C VAL A 22 -5.31 -8.61 0.07
N ASP A 23 -4.20 -8.97 -0.55
CA ASP A 23 -3.03 -8.09 -0.62
C ASP A 23 -3.25 -6.89 -1.55
N TYR A 24 -3.98 -7.09 -2.65
CA TYR A 24 -4.28 -6.07 -3.65
C TYR A 24 -5.75 -6.12 -4.07
N ALA A 25 -6.37 -4.96 -4.22
CA ALA A 25 -7.71 -4.84 -4.77
C ALA A 25 -7.94 -3.46 -5.40
N TYR A 26 -8.80 -3.42 -6.42
CA TYR A 26 -9.30 -2.16 -6.94
C TYR A 26 -10.38 -1.60 -6.00
N CYS A 27 -10.28 -0.31 -5.68
CA CYS A 27 -11.30 0.36 -4.90
C CYS A 27 -12.58 0.54 -5.74
N PRO A 28 -13.76 0.08 -5.29
CA PRO A 28 -15.00 0.26 -6.05
C PRO A 28 -15.44 1.72 -6.14
N ASP A 29 -15.00 2.57 -5.21
CA ASP A 29 -15.41 3.98 -5.14
C ASP A 29 -14.55 4.92 -6.00
N CYS A 30 -13.25 4.62 -6.19
CA CYS A 30 -12.33 5.48 -6.96
C CYS A 30 -11.61 4.79 -8.12
N GLY A 31 -11.68 3.46 -8.24
CA GLY A 31 -11.02 2.68 -9.29
C GLY A 31 -9.50 2.55 -9.15
N GLU A 32 -8.88 3.12 -8.12
CA GLU A 32 -7.44 2.98 -7.88
C GLU A 32 -7.09 1.57 -7.38
N LEU A 33 -5.92 1.07 -7.80
CA LEU A 33 -5.36 -0.17 -7.27
C LEU A 33 -4.75 0.10 -5.89
N ILE A 34 -5.26 -0.57 -4.87
CA ILE A 34 -4.84 -0.42 -3.49
C ILE A 34 -4.11 -1.69 -3.05
N GLU A 35 -3.01 -1.49 -2.33
CA GLU A 35 -2.27 -2.51 -1.61
C GLU A 35 -2.64 -2.42 -0.12
N ASN A 36 -3.03 -3.53 0.47
CA ASN A 36 -3.22 -3.67 1.91
C ASN A 36 -1.89 -4.05 2.56
N GLN A 37 -1.38 -3.18 3.41
CA GLN A 37 -0.12 -3.38 4.10
C GLN A 37 -0.37 -3.49 5.60
N TRP A 38 0.19 -4.54 6.21
CA TRP A 38 0.09 -4.79 7.65
C TRP A 38 1.40 -4.39 8.34
N PHE A 39 1.26 -3.68 9.46
CA PHE A 39 2.39 -3.22 10.26
C PHE A 39 2.24 -3.61 11.73
N LEU A 40 3.35 -3.93 12.37
CA LEU A 40 3.44 -4.12 13.82
C LEU A 40 4.30 -3.03 14.43
N VAL A 41 3.89 -2.55 15.61
CA VAL A 41 4.71 -1.66 16.42
C VAL A 41 5.39 -2.49 17.50
N ARG A 42 6.71 -2.33 17.63
CA ARG A 42 7.51 -3.01 18.64
C ARG A 42 8.32 -2.01 19.44
N CYS A 43 8.56 -2.30 20.70
CA CYS A 43 9.55 -1.54 21.47
C CYS A 43 10.95 -1.76 20.89
N ALA A 44 11.70 -0.68 20.65
CA ALA A 44 13.06 -0.77 20.12
C ALA A 44 14.04 -1.40 21.12
N CYS A 45 13.77 -1.28 22.42
CA CYS A 45 14.65 -1.77 23.48
C CYS A 45 14.51 -3.28 23.73
N CYS A 46 13.28 -3.79 23.84
CA CYS A 46 13.02 -5.18 24.24
C CYS A 46 12.20 -6.00 23.22
N GLY A 47 11.77 -5.40 22.11
CA GLY A 47 11.08 -6.10 21.01
C GLY A 47 9.63 -6.50 21.28
N VAL A 48 9.09 -6.21 22.48
CA VAL A 48 7.69 -6.52 22.81
C VAL A 48 6.74 -5.77 21.88
N LYS A 49 5.66 -6.44 21.48
CA LYS A 49 4.62 -5.86 20.63
C LYS A 49 3.85 -4.80 21.40
N LEU A 50 3.65 -3.66 20.77
CA LEU A 50 2.86 -2.54 21.28
C LEU A 50 1.64 -2.39 20.39
N LYS A 51 0.50 -2.03 20.98
CA LYS A 51 -0.70 -1.73 20.21
C LYS A 51 -0.49 -0.39 19.49
N GLY A 52 -0.60 -0.40 18.16
CA GLY A 52 -0.41 0.78 17.32
C GLY A 52 -1.72 1.33 16.79
N PHE A 53 -1.69 2.59 16.35
CA PHE A 53 -2.77 3.21 15.60
C PHE A 53 -2.22 4.25 14.62
N ILE A 54 -3.05 4.65 13.64
CA ILE A 54 -2.67 5.68 12.66
C ILE A 54 -3.12 7.04 13.18
N LYS A 55 -2.18 7.97 13.31
CA LYS A 55 -2.46 9.39 13.62
C LYS A 55 -1.75 10.26 12.60
N ASN A 56 -2.50 11.13 11.92
CA ASN A 56 -1.96 12.03 10.90
C ASN A 56 -1.16 11.33 9.77
N GLY A 57 -1.48 10.08 9.46
CA GLY A 57 -0.79 9.29 8.43
C GLY A 57 0.45 8.54 8.92
N GLU A 58 0.82 8.69 10.19
CA GLU A 58 1.93 7.97 10.81
C GLU A 58 1.43 6.90 11.78
N ILE A 59 2.16 5.79 11.85
CA ILE A 59 1.87 4.70 12.78
C ILE A 59 2.59 5.00 14.09
N ILE A 60 1.83 5.13 15.17
CA ILE A 60 2.37 5.42 16.51
C ILE A 60 1.81 4.41 17.52
N PRO A 61 2.55 4.10 18.60
CA PRO A 61 2.02 3.28 19.68
C PRO A 61 0.90 4.02 20.43
N GLU A 62 -0.09 3.26 20.92
CA GLU A 62 -1.21 3.77 21.73
C GLU A 62 -0.73 4.43 23.03
N LYS A 63 0.36 3.91 23.60
CA LYS A 63 1.01 4.49 24.78
C LYS A 63 2.42 4.93 24.42
N HIS A 64 2.87 6.01 25.05
CA HIS A 64 4.19 6.61 24.79
C HIS A 64 5.37 5.85 25.41
N PHE A 65 5.10 4.78 26.17
CA PHE A 65 6.13 3.99 26.84
C PHE A 65 5.82 2.49 26.75
N CYS A 66 6.87 1.69 26.87
CA CYS A 66 6.80 0.24 26.92
C CYS A 66 6.45 -0.24 28.34
N HIS A 67 5.39 -1.03 28.48
CA HIS A 67 5.00 -1.61 29.77
C HIS A 67 6.03 -2.59 30.34
N ASN A 68 6.87 -3.18 29.48
CA ASN A 68 7.82 -4.20 29.89
C ASN A 68 9.13 -3.59 30.41
N CYS A 69 9.71 -2.61 29.69
CA CYS A 69 11.02 -2.05 30.02
C CYS A 69 11.01 -0.54 30.33
N GLY A 70 9.87 0.15 30.20
CA GLY A 70 9.76 1.59 30.40
C GLY A 70 10.35 2.46 29.29
N GLY A 71 10.93 1.87 28.23
CA GLY A 71 11.49 2.62 27.10
C GLY A 71 10.43 3.30 26.24
N ASN A 72 10.78 4.42 25.61
CA ASN A 72 9.87 5.21 24.77
C ASN A 72 10.08 4.98 23.27
N ASP A 73 11.22 4.38 22.89
CA ASP A 73 11.55 4.14 21.50
C ASP A 73 10.82 2.93 20.93
N TYR A 74 10.37 3.05 19.69
CA TYR A 74 9.64 2.01 18.98
C TYR A 74 10.09 1.87 17.52
N LEU A 75 9.84 0.69 16.97
CA LEU A 75 10.10 0.30 15.60
C LEU A 75 8.78 -0.10 14.93
N ILE A 76 8.65 0.24 13.66
CA ILE A 76 7.51 -0.15 12.82
C ILE A 76 8.01 -1.22 11.86
N GLU A 77 7.45 -2.41 11.97
CA GLU A 77 7.80 -3.56 11.15
C GLU A 77 6.67 -3.89 10.18
N ARG A 78 6.96 -3.93 8.87
CA ARG A 78 6.00 -4.42 7.87
C ARG A 78 5.99 -5.95 7.89
N ILE A 79 4.81 -6.54 7.94
CA ILE A 79 4.63 -7.99 7.88
C ILE A 79 3.97 -8.39 6.56
N SER A 80 4.40 -9.52 6.00
CA SER A 80 3.88 -10.03 4.73
C SER A 80 2.52 -10.69 4.87
N LYS A 81 2.30 -11.40 5.98
CA LYS A 81 1.05 -12.11 6.25
C LYS A 81 0.66 -11.94 7.71
N ILE A 82 -0.60 -11.61 7.94
CA ILE A 82 -1.15 -11.44 9.29
C ILE A 82 -1.56 -12.79 9.89
N ASN A 83 -1.19 -13.01 11.16
CA ASN A 83 -1.62 -14.17 11.94
C ASN A 83 -2.72 -13.76 12.94
N PHE A 84 -3.48 -14.73 13.44
CA PHE A 84 -4.55 -14.50 14.42
C PHE A 84 -4.07 -13.84 15.72
N ILE A 85 -2.83 -14.10 16.15
CA ILE A 85 -2.26 -13.46 17.35
C ILE A 85 -1.91 -12.00 17.04
N ASP A 86 -1.28 -11.78 15.89
CA ASP A 86 -0.74 -10.49 15.47
C ASP A 86 -1.83 -9.48 15.11
N ILE A 87 -3.00 -9.95 14.66
CA ILE A 87 -4.12 -9.08 14.24
C ILE A 87 -4.59 -8.14 15.34
N SER A 88 -4.43 -8.52 16.61
CA SER A 88 -4.80 -7.69 17.77
C SER A 88 -3.87 -6.49 17.99
N TYR A 89 -2.65 -6.54 17.44
CA TYR A 89 -1.65 -5.46 17.53
C TYR A 89 -1.41 -4.76 16.20
N ALA A 90 -1.75 -5.42 15.08
CA ALA A 90 -1.42 -4.95 13.76
C ALA A 90 -2.25 -3.76 13.32
N VAL A 91 -1.62 -2.92 12.51
CA VAL A 91 -2.20 -1.73 11.90
C VAL A 91 -2.29 -1.97 10.41
N LEU A 92 -3.52 -1.93 9.88
CA LEU A 92 -3.79 -2.01 8.45
C LEU A 92 -3.64 -0.62 7.82
N VAL A 93 -2.77 -0.50 6.83
CA VAL A 93 -2.60 0.69 6.00
C VAL A 93 -2.97 0.34 4.56
N LYS A 94 -3.86 1.14 3.98
CA LYS A 94 -4.28 1.01 2.58
C LYS A 94 -3.51 2.03 1.74
N THR A 95 -2.66 1.57 0.84
CA THR A 95 -1.80 2.44 0.02
C THR A 95 -2.14 2.32 -1.46
N VAL A 96 -2.25 3.45 -2.16
CA VAL A 96 -2.44 3.47 -3.61
C VAL A 96 -1.16 3.01 -4.31
N VAL A 97 -1.26 1.98 -5.14
CA VAL A 97 -0.14 1.48 -5.96
C VAL A 97 0.10 2.47 -7.10
N LYS A 98 1.22 3.20 -7.03
CA LYS A 98 1.64 4.09 -8.11
C LYS A 98 2.33 3.27 -9.20
N ASN A 99 1.61 2.98 -10.28
CA ASN A 99 2.24 2.43 -11.47
C ASN A 99 3.13 3.50 -12.12
N LYS A 100 4.41 3.17 -12.33
CA LYS A 100 5.28 3.95 -13.21
C LYS A 100 4.78 3.73 -14.63
N THR A 101 3.99 4.66 -15.14
CA THR A 101 3.53 4.63 -16.52
C THR A 101 4.68 5.02 -17.44
N TYR A 102 5.35 4.02 -18.01
CA TYR A 102 6.24 4.25 -19.12
C TYR A 102 5.39 4.50 -20.37
N LYS A 103 5.46 5.70 -20.94
CA LYS A 103 4.86 5.97 -22.24
C LYS A 103 5.75 5.30 -23.30
N TYR A 104 5.29 4.19 -23.83
CA TYR A 104 5.91 3.56 -25.00
C TYR A 104 4.84 3.27 -26.04
N THR A 105 5.23 3.29 -27.30
CA THR A 105 4.37 2.85 -28.40
C THR A 105 4.70 1.39 -28.67
N GLN A 106 3.70 0.58 -28.97
CA GLN A 106 3.91 -0.80 -29.45
C GLN A 106 3.27 -0.94 -30.82
N SER A 107 3.93 -1.68 -31.70
CA SER A 107 3.34 -2.08 -32.98
C SER A 107 3.16 -3.59 -33.01
N TRP A 108 1.98 -4.01 -33.44
CA TRP A 108 1.70 -5.40 -33.73
C TRP A 108 2.37 -5.76 -35.06
N VAL A 109 3.20 -6.79 -35.05
CA VAL A 109 3.83 -7.33 -36.26
C VAL A 109 3.25 -8.71 -36.53
N GLU A 110 2.47 -8.82 -37.61
CA GLU A 110 2.09 -10.11 -38.15
C GLU A 110 3.32 -10.75 -38.77
N THR A 111 3.80 -11.84 -38.17
CA THR A 111 4.82 -12.68 -38.80
C THR A 111 4.09 -13.74 -39.62
N ASP A 112 4.11 -13.58 -40.93
CA ASP A 112 3.69 -14.64 -41.85
C ASP A 112 4.53 -15.90 -41.61
N PHE A 113 3.84 -17.01 -41.44
CA PHE A 113 4.37 -18.33 -41.10
C PHE A 113 5.45 -18.76 -42.11
N LYS A 114 6.71 -18.94 -41.65
CA LYS A 114 7.66 -19.98 -42.14
C LYS A 114 9.06 -20.01 -41.50
N THR A 115 9.43 -19.09 -40.62
CA THR A 115 10.78 -19.12 -40.00
C THR A 115 10.70 -19.34 -38.49
N SER A 116 11.42 -20.38 -38.04
CA SER A 116 11.47 -21.01 -36.72
C SER A 116 11.97 -20.14 -35.55
N ASN A 117 11.85 -18.82 -35.63
CA ASN A 117 12.35 -17.92 -34.58
C ASN A 117 11.16 -17.24 -33.91
N TYR A 118 10.85 -17.65 -32.69
CA TYR A 118 9.84 -17.02 -31.85
C TYR A 118 10.19 -15.54 -31.65
N ARG A 119 9.51 -14.64 -32.37
CA ARG A 119 9.57 -13.20 -32.16
C ARG A 119 8.30 -12.77 -31.42
N PRO A 120 8.40 -11.96 -30.36
CA PRO A 120 7.22 -11.41 -29.71
C PRO A 120 6.45 -10.53 -30.71
N ARG A 121 5.12 -10.74 -30.82
CA ARG A 121 4.24 -10.04 -31.78
C ARG A 121 4.05 -8.55 -31.49
N LEU A 122 4.23 -8.15 -30.23
CA LEU A 122 4.20 -6.77 -29.78
C LEU A 122 5.64 -6.27 -29.64
N LEU A 123 6.08 -5.43 -30.57
CA LEU A 123 7.39 -4.80 -30.50
C LEU A 123 7.27 -3.42 -29.88
N GLN A 124 8.03 -3.18 -28.82
CA GLN A 124 8.13 -1.86 -28.19
C GLN A 124 8.97 -0.94 -29.09
N GLN A 125 8.41 0.22 -29.40
CA GLN A 125 9.10 1.31 -30.08
C GLN A 125 9.63 2.28 -29.01
N PHE A 126 10.94 2.48 -29.05
CA PHE A 126 11.59 3.55 -28.32
C PHE A 126 11.79 4.70 -29.32
N LEU A 127 11.20 5.86 -29.04
CA LEU A 127 11.51 7.11 -29.75
C LEU A 127 12.86 7.65 -29.30
#